data_AF-A0A3N4HRF6-F1
#
_entry.id   AF-A0A3N4HRF6-F1
#
_cell.length_a   1.000
_cell.length_b   1.000
_cell.length_c   1.000
_cell.angle_alpha   90.00
_cell.angle_beta   90.00
_cell.angle_gamma   90.00
#
_symmetry.space_group_name_H-M   'P 1'
#
loop_
_entity.id
_entity.type
_entity.pdbx_description
1 polymer ?
#
loop_
_entity_poly.entity_id
_entity_poly.type
_entity_poly.pdbx_seq_one_letter_code
_entity_poly.pdbx_strand_id
1 'polypeptide(L)'
;MIRNLIKQPYLDGHFYYTPVRWYGANGERIIGPCYTGDQMWEQADRTREGEFIILVEGISDEGLLTVLCGDKSICPGTITLGNIDARYRKKPSMVPAYLRPVISKQVAHAVLQDVFAELEVLYQTGMKVVCPDGKVRQGRPILSGWLADFMEIVKLFCINKDSCPVCSSP
;
A
#
# COMPACT_ATOMS: atom_id res chain seq x y z
N MET A 1 -3.46 12.25 1.98
CA MET A 1 -3.01 11.11 2.82
C MET A 1 -1.53 10.78 2.64
N ILE A 2 -1.05 10.37 1.46
CA ILE A 2 0.34 9.91 1.19
C ILE A 2 1.41 10.89 1.71
N ARG A 3 1.24 12.20 1.47
CA ARG A 3 2.15 13.26 1.97
C ARG A 3 2.38 13.19 3.49
N ASN A 4 1.35 12.85 4.25
CA ASN A 4 1.42 12.76 5.71
C ASN A 4 2.13 11.49 6.19
N LEU A 5 2.08 10.40 5.42
CA LEU A 5 2.81 9.17 5.72
C LEU A 5 4.31 9.33 5.45
N ILE A 6 4.68 10.02 4.36
CA ILE A 6 6.08 10.22 3.98
C ILE A 6 6.80 11.22 4.88
N LYS A 7 6.17 12.33 5.26
CA LYS A 7 6.85 13.46 5.95
C LYS A 7 7.36 13.17 7.37
N GLN A 8 7.25 11.93 7.84
CA GLN A 8 7.54 11.55 9.22
C GLN A 8 9.08 11.47 9.43
N PRO A 9 9.68 12.34 10.27
CA PRO A 9 11.15 12.40 10.39
C PRO A 9 11.79 11.12 10.93
N TYR A 10 11.07 10.37 11.76
CA TYR A 10 11.59 9.10 12.32
C TYR A 10 11.74 7.99 11.26
N LEU A 11 11.24 8.20 10.04
CA LEU A 11 11.44 7.29 8.91
C LEU A 11 12.75 7.57 8.16
N ASP A 12 13.51 8.60 8.55
CA ASP A 12 14.83 8.85 7.96
C ASP A 12 15.77 7.66 8.20
N GLY A 13 16.48 7.24 7.15
CA GLY A 13 17.26 5.99 7.13
C GLY A 13 16.42 4.70 7.03
N HIS A 14 15.09 4.79 7.00
CA HIS A 14 14.18 3.63 6.91
C HIS A 14 13.19 3.72 5.74
N PHE A 15 13.30 4.76 4.91
CA PHE A 15 12.51 4.97 3.71
C PHE A 15 13.39 4.81 2.47
N TYR A 16 13.01 3.90 1.57
CA TYR A 16 13.75 3.60 0.34
C TYR A 16 13.10 4.30 -0.85
N TYR A 17 13.85 5.22 -1.47
CA TYR A 17 13.43 5.93 -2.68
C TYR A 17 13.71 5.12 -3.96
N THR A 18 14.78 4.33 -3.94
CA THR A 18 15.22 3.52 -5.07
C THR A 18 15.09 2.04 -4.73
N PRO A 19 14.85 1.18 -5.73
CA PRO A 19 14.79 -0.25 -5.51
C PRO A 19 16.16 -0.80 -5.10
N VAL A 20 16.16 -1.89 -4.34
CA VAL A 20 17.37 -2.55 -3.83
C VAL A 20 17.30 -4.04 -4.18
N ARG A 21 18.44 -4.70 -4.39
CA ARG A 21 18.47 -6.18 -4.50
C ARG A 21 19.20 -6.77 -3.32
N TRP A 22 18.62 -7.79 -2.72
CA TRP A 22 19.24 -8.55 -1.64
C TRP A 22 19.70 -9.89 -2.19
N TYR A 23 20.89 -10.30 -1.78
CA TYR A 23 21.48 -11.57 -2.14
C TYR A 23 21.91 -12.29 -0.87
N GLY A 24 21.67 -13.60 -0.83
CA GLY A 24 22.14 -14.46 0.25
C GLY A 24 23.63 -14.78 0.12
N ALA A 25 24.15 -15.53 1.08
CA ALA A 25 25.56 -15.88 1.13
C ALA A 25 26.03 -16.69 -0.08
N ASN A 26 25.12 -17.42 -0.74
CA ASN A 26 25.41 -18.23 -1.93
C ASN A 26 25.07 -17.50 -3.24
N GLY A 27 24.76 -16.20 -3.17
CA GLY A 27 24.39 -15.38 -4.32
C GLY A 27 22.94 -15.56 -4.78
N GLU A 28 22.11 -16.28 -4.03
CA GLU A 28 20.69 -16.44 -4.32
C GLU A 28 19.93 -15.12 -4.13
N ARG A 29 18.98 -14.82 -5.02
CA ARG A 29 18.13 -13.62 -4.89
C ARG A 29 17.18 -13.78 -3.71
N ILE A 30 17.20 -12.83 -2.80
CA ILE A 30 16.25 -12.72 -1.69
C ILE A 30 15.24 -11.62 -2.00
N ILE A 31 13.96 -11.97 -1.93
CA ILE A 31 12.84 -11.01 -1.96
C ILE A 31 12.31 -10.90 -0.53
N GLY A 32 12.41 -9.71 0.03
CA GLY A 32 11.94 -9.38 1.37
C GLY A 32 10.87 -8.28 1.29
N PRO A 33 11.15 -7.08 1.83
CA PRO A 33 10.24 -5.94 1.71
C PRO A 33 10.01 -5.49 0.26
N CYS A 34 8.97 -4.69 0.05
CA CYS A 34 8.45 -4.32 -1.26
C CYS A 34 9.49 -3.63 -2.16
N TYR A 35 10.36 -2.80 -1.58
CA TYR A 35 11.46 -2.14 -2.30
C TYR A 35 12.56 -3.10 -2.79
N THR A 36 12.49 -4.38 -2.40
CA THR A 36 13.36 -5.45 -2.92
C THR A 36 12.72 -6.25 -4.04
N GLY A 37 11.43 -6.04 -4.32
CA GLY A 37 10.71 -6.71 -5.39
C GLY A 37 11.04 -6.12 -6.76
N ASP A 38 10.85 -6.92 -7.81
CA ASP A 38 11.16 -6.52 -9.18
C ASP A 38 10.17 -5.45 -9.71
N GLN A 39 8.95 -5.38 -9.17
CA GLN A 39 7.98 -4.35 -9.53
C GLN A 39 8.52 -2.92 -9.29
N MET A 40 9.26 -2.67 -8.20
CA MET A 40 9.81 -1.32 -7.98
C MET A 40 10.93 -1.01 -8.98
N TRP A 41 11.69 -2.01 -9.43
CA TRP A 41 12.67 -1.85 -10.51
C TRP A 41 12.00 -1.47 -11.82
N GLU A 42 11.00 -2.25 -12.25
CA GLU A 42 10.27 -1.99 -13.49
C GLU A 42 9.63 -0.59 -13.52
N GLN A 43 9.15 -0.12 -12.37
CA GLN A 43 8.53 1.20 -12.26
C GLN A 43 9.56 2.33 -12.16
N ALA A 44 10.70 2.09 -11.52
CA ALA A 44 11.82 3.03 -11.50
C ALA A 44 12.38 3.24 -12.92
N ASP A 45 12.52 2.18 -13.72
CA ASP A 45 13.02 2.25 -15.11
C ASP A 45 12.08 3.06 -16.04
N ARG A 46 10.77 3.11 -15.71
CA ARG A 46 9.77 3.89 -16.44
C ARG A 46 9.65 5.33 -15.93
N THR A 47 10.28 5.64 -14.80
CA THR A 47 10.19 6.94 -14.14
C THR A 47 11.28 7.89 -14.64
N ARG A 48 11.00 9.19 -14.63
CA ARG A 48 11.97 10.19 -15.07
C ARG A 48 13.13 10.30 -14.09
N GLU A 49 14.28 10.68 -14.60
CA GLU A 49 15.47 10.91 -13.78
C GLU A 49 15.20 11.95 -12.67
N GLY A 50 15.61 11.63 -11.44
CA GLY A 50 15.40 12.47 -10.26
C GLY A 50 14.04 12.33 -9.57
N GLU A 51 13.11 11.58 -10.14
CA GLU A 51 11.84 11.22 -9.50
C GLU A 51 11.92 9.83 -8.86
N PHE A 52 10.96 9.50 -7.98
CA PHE A 52 10.92 8.17 -7.34
C PHE A 52 9.50 7.61 -7.26
N ILE A 53 9.39 6.30 -7.10
CA ILE A 53 8.10 5.62 -6.97
C ILE A 53 7.67 5.54 -5.51
N ILE A 54 6.42 5.90 -5.23
CA ILE A 54 5.78 5.70 -3.93
C ILE A 54 4.91 4.44 -4.03
N LEU A 55 5.32 3.38 -3.33
CA LEU A 55 4.62 2.10 -3.26
C LEU A 55 3.48 2.23 -2.26
N VAL A 56 2.24 2.36 -2.71
CA VAL A 56 1.04 2.40 -1.87
C VAL A 56 0.54 0.97 -1.68
N GLU A 57 0.39 0.55 -0.43
CA GLU A 57 -0.08 -0.78 -0.07
C GLU A 57 -1.37 -0.70 0.72
N GLY A 58 -2.36 -1.48 0.32
CA GLY A 58 -3.56 -1.70 1.10
C GLY A 58 -3.44 -2.95 1.97
N ILE A 59 -4.05 -2.91 3.14
CA ILE A 59 -4.16 -4.05 4.05
C ILE A 59 -5.60 -4.07 4.53
N SER A 60 -6.31 -5.17 4.35
CA SER A 60 -7.48 -5.48 5.16
C SER A 60 -7.11 -6.60 6.11
N ASP A 61 -7.60 -6.47 7.35
CA ASP A 61 -7.53 -7.52 8.34
C ASP A 61 -8.76 -7.37 9.24
N GLU A 62 -9.68 -8.33 9.21
CA GLU A 62 -10.91 -8.36 10.01
C GLU A 62 -10.56 -8.69 11.48
N GLY A 63 -9.68 -7.89 12.07
CA GLY A 63 -9.25 -7.97 13.46
C GLY A 63 -10.32 -7.42 14.40
N LEU A 64 -11.16 -8.32 14.91
CA LEU A 64 -11.86 -8.24 16.20
C LEU A 64 -12.57 -6.91 16.56
N LEU A 65 -13.17 -6.22 15.59
CA LEU A 65 -14.08 -5.09 15.85
C LEU A 65 -15.46 -5.56 16.38
N THR A 66 -15.69 -6.87 16.44
CA THR A 66 -16.87 -7.51 17.05
C THR A 66 -17.03 -7.16 18.53
N VAL A 67 -15.93 -6.89 19.24
CA VAL A 67 -15.98 -6.57 20.69
C VAL A 67 -16.48 -5.16 20.97
N LEU A 68 -16.45 -4.24 19.99
CA LEU A 68 -16.84 -2.84 20.19
C LEU A 68 -18.13 -2.44 19.46
N CYS A 69 -18.62 -3.19 18.47
CA CYS A 69 -19.75 -2.79 17.63
C CYS A 69 -20.73 -3.92 17.20
N GLY A 70 -20.82 -5.02 17.95
CA GLY A 70 -21.79 -6.10 17.67
C GLY A 70 -21.63 -6.76 16.29
N ASP A 71 -22.72 -7.31 15.73
CA ASP A 71 -22.78 -8.11 14.49
C ASP A 71 -22.45 -7.37 13.18
N LYS A 72 -21.75 -6.23 13.24
CA LYS A 72 -21.36 -5.44 12.06
C LYS A 72 -19.86 -5.55 11.86
N SER A 73 -19.44 -6.43 10.96
CA SER A 73 -18.03 -6.60 10.60
C SER A 73 -17.76 -6.12 9.17
N ILE A 74 -17.06 -4.99 9.03
CA ILE A 74 -16.24 -4.68 7.85
C ILE A 74 -15.00 -3.93 8.32
N CYS A 75 -13.83 -4.46 7.98
CA CYS A 75 -12.55 -3.80 8.15
C CYS A 75 -12.35 -2.78 7.01
N PRO A 76 -12.19 -1.49 7.32
CA PRO A 76 -11.79 -0.54 6.33
C PRO A 76 -10.29 -0.71 6.06
N GLY A 77 -9.95 -0.86 4.77
CA GLY A 77 -8.56 -1.03 4.35
C GLY A 77 -7.63 0.01 4.97
N THR A 78 -6.58 -0.47 5.59
CA THR A 78 -5.43 0.30 6.05
C THR A 78 -4.52 0.57 4.87
N ILE A 79 -4.14 1.84 4.66
CA ILE A 79 -3.15 2.19 3.63
C ILE A 79 -1.80 2.52 4.27
N THR A 80 -0.74 1.91 3.74
CA THR A 80 0.66 2.09 4.15
C THR A 80 1.56 2.23 2.94
N LEU A 81 2.86 2.42 3.18
CA LEU A 81 3.86 2.59 2.13
C LEU A 81 4.87 1.45 2.11
N GLY A 82 4.98 0.81 0.95
CA GLY A 82 5.94 -0.25 0.66
C GLY A 82 7.40 0.23 0.69
N ASN A 83 7.64 1.54 0.55
CA ASN A 83 8.96 2.17 0.67
C ASN A 83 9.56 2.09 2.08
N ILE A 84 8.74 1.90 3.11
CA ILE A 84 9.20 1.86 4.51
C ILE A 84 9.73 0.46 4.81
N ASP A 85 10.88 0.33 5.48
CA ASP A 85 11.40 -0.95 5.96
C ASP A 85 10.34 -1.72 6.74
N ALA A 86 10.14 -3.00 6.39
CA ALA A 86 9.09 -3.83 6.98
C ALA A 86 9.21 -3.94 8.51
N ARG A 87 10.43 -3.86 9.07
CA ARG A 87 10.67 -3.87 10.52
C ARG A 87 10.15 -2.63 11.23
N TYR A 88 10.11 -1.51 10.52
CA TYR A 88 9.59 -0.25 11.04
C TYR A 88 8.10 -0.13 10.81
N ARG A 89 7.60 -0.63 9.67
CA ARG A 89 6.16 -0.70 9.36
C ARG A 89 5.35 -1.49 10.40
N LYS A 90 5.95 -2.51 11.01
CA LYS A 90 5.32 -3.39 12.02
C LYS A 90 5.31 -2.83 13.45
N LYS A 91 5.82 -1.62 13.69
CA LYS A 91 5.81 -1.03 15.05
C LYS A 91 4.43 -0.45 15.37
N PRO A 92 3.88 -0.67 16.58
CA PRO A 92 2.55 -0.16 16.96
C PRO A 92 2.44 1.37 16.98
N SER A 93 3.57 2.08 16.96
CA SER A 93 3.63 3.55 16.84
C SER A 93 3.43 4.06 15.40
N MET A 94 3.48 3.18 14.39
CA MET A 94 3.19 3.52 13.01
C MET A 94 1.68 3.60 12.84
N VAL A 95 1.12 4.82 12.84
CA VAL A 95 -0.30 5.03 12.55
C VAL A 95 -0.54 4.77 11.07
N PRO A 96 -1.23 3.68 10.68
CA PRO A 96 -1.69 3.54 9.32
C PRO A 96 -2.79 4.57 9.06
N ALA A 97 -2.96 5.00 7.81
CA ALA A 97 -4.11 5.81 7.47
C ALA A 97 -5.35 4.92 7.49
N TYR A 98 -6.18 5.06 8.53
CA TYR A 98 -7.45 4.36 8.64
C TYR A 98 -8.50 5.08 7.80
N LEU A 99 -9.01 4.43 6.77
CA LEU A 99 -10.36 4.72 6.30
C LEU A 99 -11.31 4.27 7.42
N ARG A 100 -12.37 5.01 7.76
CA ARG A 100 -13.43 4.52 8.64
C ARG A 100 -14.76 5.08 8.16
N PRO A 101 -15.55 4.25 7.49
CA PRO A 101 -16.97 4.24 7.76
C PRO A 101 -17.59 2.83 7.72
N VAL A 102 -18.66 2.63 8.51
CA VAL A 102 -19.53 1.44 8.44
C VAL A 102 -20.43 1.60 7.21
N ILE A 103 -20.08 0.97 6.09
CA ILE A 103 -20.91 1.05 4.88
C ILE A 103 -21.01 -0.31 4.17
N SER A 104 -22.06 -0.52 3.38
CA SER A 104 -22.25 -1.71 2.57
C SER A 104 -21.06 -1.96 1.62
N LYS A 105 -20.90 -3.21 1.16
CA LYS A 105 -19.82 -3.60 0.25
C LYS A 105 -19.71 -2.68 -0.97
N GLN A 106 -20.85 -2.28 -1.55
CA GLN A 106 -20.88 -1.38 -2.71
C GLN A 106 -20.31 0.00 -2.39
N VAL A 107 -20.59 0.54 -1.22
CA VAL A 107 -20.07 1.85 -0.85
C VAL A 107 -18.62 1.77 -0.41
N ALA A 108 -18.19 0.68 0.24
CA ALA A 108 -16.76 0.44 0.47
C ALA A 108 -15.98 0.39 -0.85
N HIS A 109 -16.53 -0.29 -1.87
CA HIS A 109 -15.95 -0.31 -3.21
C HIS A 109 -15.92 1.07 -3.87
N ALA A 110 -17.03 1.83 -3.82
CA ALA A 110 -17.09 3.19 -4.36
C ALA A 110 -16.10 4.14 -3.65
N VAL A 111 -15.96 4.04 -2.33
CA VAL A 111 -14.98 4.83 -1.58
C VAL A 111 -13.56 4.47 -1.98
N LEU A 112 -13.24 3.18 -2.18
CA LEU A 112 -11.91 2.79 -2.65
C LEU A 112 -11.67 3.27 -4.09
N GLN A 113 -12.67 3.21 -4.96
CA GLN A 113 -12.59 3.80 -6.31
C GLN A 113 -12.28 5.30 -6.24
N ASP A 114 -12.99 6.07 -5.40
CA ASP A 114 -12.75 7.50 -5.24
C ASP A 114 -11.36 7.79 -4.63
N VAL A 115 -10.95 7.04 -3.62
CA VAL A 115 -9.64 7.18 -2.96
C VAL A 115 -8.49 6.90 -3.93
N PHE A 116 -8.67 5.94 -4.83
CA PHE A 116 -7.64 5.54 -5.80
C PHE A 116 -7.76 6.21 -7.17
N ALA A 117 -8.88 6.88 -7.47
CA ALA A 117 -9.05 7.63 -8.73
C ALA A 117 -7.95 8.70 -8.90
N GLU A 118 -7.55 9.34 -7.80
CA GLU A 118 -6.46 10.32 -7.83
C GLU A 118 -5.08 9.68 -8.05
N LEU A 119 -4.89 8.38 -7.72
CA LEU A 119 -3.58 7.74 -7.89
C LEU A 119 -3.15 7.69 -9.35
N GLU A 120 -4.08 7.43 -10.28
CA GLU A 120 -3.74 7.36 -11.71
C GLU A 120 -3.24 8.71 -12.24
N VAL A 121 -3.95 9.79 -11.87
CA VAL A 121 -3.55 11.15 -12.23
C VAL A 121 -2.22 11.52 -11.58
N LEU A 122 -2.03 11.18 -10.30
CA LEU A 122 -0.79 11.44 -9.57
C LEU A 122 0.38 10.59 -10.08
N TYR A 123 0.13 9.39 -10.60
CA TYR A 123 1.17 8.58 -11.24
C TYR A 123 1.69 9.26 -12.51
N GLN A 124 0.81 9.87 -13.32
CA GLN A 124 1.18 10.55 -14.57
C GLN A 124 1.77 11.95 -14.35
N THR A 125 1.22 12.72 -13.42
CA THR A 125 1.68 14.09 -13.14
C THR A 125 2.82 14.15 -12.12
N GLY A 126 2.90 13.14 -11.25
CA GLY A 126 3.76 13.13 -10.08
C GLY A 126 3.29 14.09 -8.99
N MET A 127 3.82 13.92 -7.79
CA MET A 127 3.55 14.77 -6.64
C MET A 127 4.84 15.18 -5.92
N LYS A 128 5.00 16.48 -5.64
CA LYS A 128 6.05 16.96 -4.73
C LYS A 128 5.78 16.44 -3.34
N VAL A 129 6.74 15.87 -2.63
CA VAL A 129 6.58 15.37 -1.25
C VAL A 129 7.75 15.83 -0.40
N VAL A 130 7.47 16.17 0.86
CA VAL A 130 8.50 16.36 1.89
C VAL A 130 8.87 14.98 2.38
N CYS A 131 10.11 14.58 2.15
CA CYS A 131 10.66 13.30 2.53
C CYS A 131 11.07 13.27 4.01
N PRO A 132 11.26 12.08 4.61
CA PRO A 132 11.73 11.95 5.98
C PRO A 132 13.04 12.70 6.29
N ASP A 133 13.93 12.81 5.30
CA ASP A 133 15.19 13.55 5.39
C ASP A 133 15.04 15.08 5.25
N GLY A 134 13.80 15.58 5.24
CA GLY A 134 13.46 16.99 5.11
C GLY A 134 13.54 17.56 3.68
N LYS A 135 14.01 16.78 2.71
CA LYS A 135 14.14 17.26 1.32
C LYS A 135 12.81 17.14 0.58
N VAL A 136 12.57 18.04 -0.37
CA VAL A 136 11.42 17.97 -1.26
C VAL A 136 11.80 17.21 -2.53
N ARG A 137 11.09 16.14 -2.83
CA ARG A 137 11.29 15.32 -4.04
C ARG A 137 9.99 15.13 -4.80
N GLN A 138 10.09 14.77 -6.08
CA GLN A 138 8.93 14.41 -6.90
C GLN A 138 8.73 12.89 -6.84
N GLY A 139 7.59 12.46 -6.30
CA GLY A 139 7.21 11.06 -6.18
C GLY A 139 6.03 10.70 -7.08
N ARG A 140 5.96 9.47 -7.57
CA ARG A 140 4.84 8.94 -8.36
C ARG A 140 4.21 7.77 -7.61
N PRO A 141 3.00 7.92 -7.06
CA PRO A 141 2.37 6.84 -6.31
C PRO A 141 1.78 5.79 -7.23
N ILE A 142 1.96 4.52 -6.85
CA ILE A 142 1.32 3.37 -7.49
C ILE A 142 0.68 2.51 -6.42
N LEU A 143 -0.45 1.89 -6.73
CA LEU A 143 -0.97 0.79 -5.91
C LEU A 143 -0.11 -0.45 -6.18
N SER A 144 0.81 -0.76 -5.27
CA SER A 144 1.75 -1.87 -5.45
C SER A 144 1.17 -3.22 -5.04
N GLY A 145 0.21 -3.23 -4.11
CA GLY A 145 -0.44 -4.47 -3.68
C GLY A 145 -1.51 -4.25 -2.62
N TRP A 146 -2.29 -5.30 -2.39
CA TRP A 146 -3.29 -5.37 -1.33
C TRP A 146 -3.15 -6.69 -0.58
N LEU A 147 -2.93 -6.62 0.74
CA LEU A 147 -2.87 -7.78 1.63
C LEU A 147 -4.25 -8.00 2.25
N ALA A 148 -4.86 -9.13 1.96
CA ALA A 148 -6.20 -9.49 2.41
C ALA A 148 -6.38 -11.01 2.36
N ASP A 149 -7.21 -11.56 3.24
CA ASP A 149 -7.65 -12.95 3.08
C ASP A 149 -8.68 -13.08 1.93
N PHE A 150 -8.98 -14.32 1.53
CA PHE A 150 -9.89 -14.58 0.42
C PHE A 150 -11.27 -13.95 0.63
N MET A 151 -11.84 -14.04 1.83
CA MET A 151 -13.17 -13.53 2.12
C MET A 151 -13.19 -12.01 2.13
N GLU A 152 -12.10 -11.37 2.53
CA GLU A 152 -11.92 -9.92 2.44
C GLU A 152 -11.74 -9.43 1.01
N ILE A 153 -10.96 -10.13 0.17
CA ILE A 153 -10.85 -9.82 -1.26
C ILE A 153 -12.24 -9.88 -1.92
N VAL A 154 -13.01 -10.92 -1.63
CA VAL A 154 -14.39 -11.06 -2.11
C VAL A 154 -15.27 -9.89 -1.66
N LYS A 155 -15.12 -9.42 -0.41
CA LYS A 155 -15.84 -8.24 0.11
C LYS A 155 -15.40 -6.96 -0.60
N LEU A 156 -14.09 -6.76 -0.80
CA LEU A 156 -13.47 -5.54 -1.32
C LEU A 156 -13.79 -5.31 -2.80
N PHE A 157 -13.75 -6.37 -3.59
CA PHE A 157 -14.04 -6.32 -5.03
C PHE A 157 -15.50 -6.58 -5.37
N CYS A 158 -16.38 -6.69 -4.37
CA CYS A 158 -17.80 -7.03 -4.56
C CYS A 158 -18.03 -8.30 -5.40
N ILE A 159 -17.16 -9.30 -5.22
CA ILE A 159 -17.21 -10.57 -5.95
C ILE A 159 -18.24 -11.49 -5.27
N ASN A 160 -18.85 -12.40 -6.04
CA ASN A 160 -19.72 -13.43 -5.46
C ASN A 160 -18.88 -14.39 -4.60
N LYS A 161 -19.45 -14.88 -3.50
CA LYS A 161 -18.72 -15.75 -2.56
C LYS A 161 -18.17 -17.04 -3.22
N ASP A 162 -18.82 -17.48 -4.29
CA ASP A 162 -18.48 -18.71 -5.00
C ASP A 162 -17.60 -18.50 -6.23
N SER A 163 -17.08 -17.28 -6.45
CA SER A 163 -16.21 -16.97 -7.59
C SER A 163 -14.84 -16.50 -7.13
N CYS A 164 -13.80 -17.06 -7.73
CA CYS A 164 -12.40 -16.71 -7.45
C CYS A 164 -11.98 -15.45 -8.24
N PRO A 165 -11.43 -14.40 -7.60
CA PRO A 165 -10.95 -13.18 -8.27
C PRO A 165 -9.79 -13.41 -9.25
N VAL A 166 -9.03 -14.48 -9.03
CA VAL A 166 -7.77 -14.76 -9.71
C VAL A 166 -7.92 -15.89 -10.73
N CYS A 167 -8.89 -16.77 -10.52
CA CYS A 167 -9.07 -17.98 -11.31
C CYS A 167 -9.98 -17.66 -12.50
N SER A 168 -9.51 -18.00 -13.70
CA SER A 168 -10.29 -17.88 -14.94
C SER A 168 -11.11 -19.14 -15.27
N SER A 169 -11.20 -20.10 -14.36
CA SER A 169 -12.02 -21.31 -14.50
C SER A 169 -13.25 -21.21 -13.59
N PRO A 170 -14.45 -21.56 -14.10
CA PRO A 170 -15.72 -21.43 -13.37
C PRO A 170 -15.79 -22.29 -12.10
#